data_AF-A0A2N8SNX6-F1
#
_entry.id   AF-A0A2N8SNX6-F1
#
_cell.length_a   1.000
_cell.length_b   1.000
_cell.length_c   1.000
_cell.angle_alpha   90.00
_cell.angle_beta   90.00
_cell.angle_gamma   90.00
#
_symmetry.space_group_name_H-M   'P 1'
#
loop_
_entity.id
_entity.type
_entity.pdbx_description
1 polymer ?
#
loop_
_entity_poly.entity_id
_entity_poly.type
_entity_poly.pdbx_seq_one_letter_code
_entity_poly.pdbx_strand_id
1 'polypeptide(L)'
;MALIGADALLGLYARFYEHDGSEFNRQAGTLAIARRFRKPFVAPFYEFDPLMQLMVTPHGGHDYGLWLHHRYTGTKICLAGRLHSLGLDKANLHAFWDTLQRYMDVEQPLPDMPILEQSRHLDPLTAAHDAATNRPPRYWRDSDAKAWERKEGKRLREKLAAYPWQQQPCILQARIDPDLSIETYYRSQEAKGIQATPKADDFDNAHR
;
A
#
# COMPACT_ATOMS: atom_id res chain seq x y z
N MET A 1 44.63 -6.53 -0.66
CA MET A 1 43.98 -5.26 -0.27
C MET A 1 42.78 -5.08 -1.19
N ALA A 2 41.62 -4.78 -0.61
CA ALA A 2 40.27 -4.77 -1.19
C ALA A 2 39.63 -6.18 -1.25
N LEU A 3 38.34 -6.38 -0.97
CA LEU A 3 37.21 -5.47 -1.06
C LEU A 3 36.19 -5.77 0.07
N ILE A 4 35.78 -4.73 0.80
CA ILE A 4 34.41 -4.46 1.28
C ILE A 4 33.47 -5.67 1.13
N GLY A 5 33.31 -6.45 2.21
CA GLY A 5 32.40 -7.59 2.23
C GLY A 5 30.96 -7.19 1.86
N ALA A 6 30.13 -8.16 1.50
CA ALA A 6 28.72 -7.93 1.15
C ALA A 6 28.00 -7.04 2.19
N ASP A 7 28.35 -7.17 3.47
CA ASP A 7 27.82 -6.33 4.56
C ASP A 7 28.23 -4.86 4.46
N ALA A 8 29.45 -4.57 4.03
CA ALA A 8 29.93 -3.20 3.85
C ALA A 8 29.38 -2.60 2.54
N LEU A 9 29.12 -3.41 1.52
CA LEU A 9 28.36 -3.00 0.33
C LEU A 9 26.88 -2.74 0.69
N LEU A 10 26.27 -3.60 1.51
CA LEU A 10 24.91 -3.37 2.03
C LEU A 10 24.85 -2.13 2.92
N GLY A 11 25.87 -1.90 3.75
CA GLY A 11 25.98 -0.73 4.61
C GLY A 11 26.18 0.56 3.81
N LEU A 12 27.00 0.53 2.77
CA LEU A 12 27.12 1.64 1.81
C LEU A 12 25.81 1.86 1.06
N TYR A 13 25.17 0.79 0.58
CA TYR A 13 23.88 0.86 -0.07
C TYR A 13 22.84 1.48 0.86
N ALA A 14 22.63 0.95 2.06
CA ALA A 14 21.66 1.48 3.02
C ALA A 14 21.94 2.93 3.43
N ARG A 15 23.22 3.36 3.46
CA ARG A 15 23.62 4.73 3.80
C ARG A 15 23.38 5.72 2.67
N PHE A 16 23.47 5.28 1.42
CA PHE A 16 23.30 6.11 0.22
C PHE A 16 21.99 5.82 -0.53
N TYR A 17 21.18 4.88 -0.05
CA TYR A 17 19.90 4.55 -0.61
C TYR A 17 18.93 5.67 -0.28
N GLU A 18 18.84 6.63 -1.18
CA GLU A 18 17.70 7.51 -1.25
C GLU A 18 16.50 6.67 -1.71
N HIS A 19 15.43 6.72 -0.92
CA HIS A 19 14.14 6.15 -1.33
C HIS A 19 13.83 6.58 -2.77
N ASP A 20 13.39 5.64 -3.61
CA ASP A 20 13.21 5.88 -5.04
C ASP A 20 12.13 6.94 -5.37
N GLY A 21 11.45 7.47 -4.34
CA GLY A 21 10.35 8.41 -4.43
C GLY A 21 8.99 7.75 -4.53
N SER A 22 8.93 6.41 -4.44
CA SER A 22 7.67 5.69 -4.34
C SER A 22 7.18 5.67 -2.89
N GLU A 23 5.97 6.14 -2.65
CA GLU A 23 5.37 6.13 -1.32
C GLU A 23 3.85 6.02 -1.36
N PHE A 24 3.29 5.42 -0.31
CA PHE A 24 1.87 5.49 0.00
C PHE A 24 1.68 6.57 1.07
N ASN A 25 1.21 7.74 0.63
CA ASN A 25 1.00 8.87 1.52
C ASN A 25 -0.42 8.84 2.08
N ARG A 26 -0.55 8.31 3.30
CA ARG A 26 -1.83 8.20 4.01
C ARG A 26 -2.50 9.57 4.23
N GLN A 27 -1.75 10.60 4.61
CA GLN A 27 -2.31 11.92 4.92
C GLN A 27 -2.85 12.63 3.68
N ALA A 28 -2.12 12.55 2.57
CA ALA A 28 -2.55 13.11 1.29
C ALA A 28 -3.53 12.20 0.52
N GLY A 29 -3.63 10.92 0.90
CA GLY A 29 -4.40 9.91 0.17
C GLY A 29 -3.82 9.58 -1.21
N THR A 30 -2.52 9.81 -1.43
CA THR A 30 -1.87 9.66 -2.73
C THR A 30 -0.90 8.49 -2.77
N LEU A 31 -0.71 7.95 -3.97
CA LEU A 31 0.32 6.97 -4.31
C LEU A 31 1.31 7.64 -5.26
N ALA A 32 2.58 7.69 -4.84
CA ALA A 32 3.71 8.08 -5.66
C ALA A 32 4.44 6.84 -6.18
N ILE A 33 4.80 6.85 -7.46
CA ILE A 33 5.53 5.76 -8.13
C ILE A 33 6.76 6.34 -8.81
N ALA A 34 7.94 5.89 -8.36
CA ALA A 34 9.21 6.24 -8.98
C ALA A 34 9.25 5.87 -10.46
N ARG A 35 9.81 6.76 -11.29
CA ARG A 35 10.03 6.52 -12.72
C ARG A 35 11.49 6.74 -13.05
N ARG A 36 12.07 5.80 -13.79
CA ARG A 36 13.47 5.92 -14.21
C ARG A 36 13.65 7.18 -15.08
N PHE A 37 14.56 8.06 -14.66
CA PHE A 37 14.90 9.32 -15.35
C PHE A 37 13.72 10.29 -15.58
N ARG A 38 12.63 10.18 -14.80
CA ARG A 38 11.47 11.08 -14.87
C ARG A 38 11.00 11.42 -13.47
N LYS A 39 10.20 12.48 -13.35
CA LYS A 39 9.50 12.78 -12.09
C LYS A 39 8.60 11.59 -11.68
N PRO A 40 8.47 11.32 -10.37
CA PRO A 40 7.55 10.30 -9.87
C PRO A 40 6.12 10.55 -10.37
N PHE A 41 5.39 9.48 -10.61
CA PHE A 41 3.97 9.55 -10.90
C PHE A 41 3.17 9.56 -9.61
N VAL A 42 2.47 10.64 -9.35
CA VAL A 42 1.64 10.84 -8.17
C VAL A 42 0.19 10.88 -8.60
N ALA A 43 -0.66 10.07 -7.99
CA ALA A 43 -2.12 10.14 -8.18
C ALA A 43 -2.85 9.71 -6.90
N PRO A 44 -4.09 10.17 -6.67
CA PRO A 44 -4.93 9.69 -5.59
C PRO A 44 -5.09 8.16 -5.60
N PHE A 45 -4.99 7.53 -4.43
CA PHE A 45 -4.95 6.06 -4.32
C PHE A 45 -6.24 5.37 -4.80
N TYR A 46 -7.40 6.00 -4.58
CA TYR A 46 -8.69 5.46 -5.04
C TYR A 46 -8.86 5.45 -6.57
N GLU A 47 -7.96 6.09 -7.32
CA GLU A 47 -7.92 6.02 -8.80
C GLU A 47 -7.21 4.75 -9.30
N PHE A 48 -6.63 3.96 -8.40
CA PHE A 48 -5.97 2.72 -8.75
C PHE A 48 -6.89 1.52 -8.50
N ASP A 49 -7.10 0.72 -9.54
CA ASP A 49 -7.84 -0.52 -9.45
C ASP A 49 -6.92 -1.68 -9.09
N PRO A 50 -7.27 -2.47 -8.05
CA PRO A 50 -6.53 -3.66 -7.67
C PRO A 50 -6.81 -4.81 -8.63
N LEU A 51 -5.73 -5.43 -9.13
CA LEU A 51 -5.78 -6.63 -9.95
C LEU A 51 -4.92 -7.72 -9.29
N MET A 52 -5.56 -8.85 -9.02
CA MET A 52 -4.87 -10.05 -8.56
C MET A 52 -4.37 -10.84 -9.78
N GLN A 53 -3.05 -11.01 -9.88
CA GLN A 53 -2.43 -11.82 -10.93
C GLN A 53 -1.84 -13.10 -10.34
N LEU A 54 -2.15 -14.23 -10.96
CA LEU A 54 -1.45 -15.50 -10.72
C LEU A 54 -0.08 -15.45 -11.41
N MET A 55 0.98 -15.57 -10.64
CA MET A 55 2.37 -15.62 -11.11
C MET A 55 2.87 -17.07 -11.00
N VAL A 56 3.05 -17.72 -12.13
CA VAL A 56 3.56 -19.11 -12.17
C VAL A 56 5.08 -19.08 -12.09
N THR A 57 5.65 -19.82 -11.14
CA THR A 57 7.10 -19.88 -11.00
C THR A 57 7.70 -20.90 -11.98
N PRO A 58 8.98 -20.74 -12.39
CA PRO A 58 9.63 -21.66 -13.34
C PRO A 58 9.64 -23.13 -12.92
N HIS A 59 9.43 -23.43 -11.64
CA HIS A 59 9.45 -24.78 -11.08
C HIS A 59 8.05 -25.35 -10.82
N GLY A 60 7.00 -24.75 -11.41
CA GLY A 60 5.62 -25.22 -11.30
C GLY A 60 4.90 -24.82 -10.02
N GLY A 61 5.50 -23.94 -9.21
CA GLY A 61 4.79 -23.27 -8.12
C GLY A 61 3.92 -22.13 -8.64
N HIS A 62 3.14 -21.53 -7.74
CA HIS A 62 2.33 -20.36 -8.06
C HIS A 62 2.30 -19.39 -6.89
N ASP A 63 2.37 -18.10 -7.21
CA ASP A 63 2.24 -17.00 -6.28
C ASP A 63 1.10 -16.10 -6.74
N TYR A 64 0.51 -15.34 -5.81
CA TYR A 64 -0.39 -14.26 -6.17
C TYR A 64 0.31 -12.90 -5.99
N GLY A 65 0.25 -12.08 -7.03
CA GLY A 65 0.76 -10.71 -7.02
C GLY A 65 -0.38 -9.70 -7.09
N LEU A 66 -0.31 -8.67 -6.25
CA LEU A 66 -1.22 -7.54 -6.32
C LEU A 66 -0.65 -6.47 -7.25
N TRP A 67 -1.42 -6.15 -8.29
CA TRP A 67 -1.16 -5.04 -9.20
C TRP A 67 -2.13 -3.91 -8.94
N LEU A 68 -1.64 -2.68 -9.05
CA LEU A 68 -2.46 -1.48 -9.03
C LEU A 68 -2.39 -0.83 -10.41
N HIS A 69 -3.55 -0.68 -11.05
CA HIS A 69 -3.67 -0.08 -12.37
C HIS A 69 -4.36 1.27 -12.24
N HIS A 70 -3.72 2.34 -12.71
CA HIS A 70 -4.34 3.65 -12.72
C HIS A 70 -5.47 3.70 -13.75
N ARG A 71 -6.67 4.13 -13.36
CA ARG A 71 -7.87 4.15 -14.24
C ARG A 71 -7.68 4.95 -15.52
N TYR A 72 -7.10 6.13 -15.39
CA TYR A 72 -7.07 7.11 -16.49
C TYR A 72 -5.77 7.08 -17.31
N THR A 73 -4.79 6.26 -16.93
CA THR A 73 -3.48 6.23 -17.61
C THR A 73 -3.01 4.79 -17.78
N GLY A 74 -2.04 4.54 -18.66
CA GLY A 74 -1.42 3.22 -18.77
C GLY A 74 -0.49 2.84 -17.60
N THR A 75 -0.49 3.61 -16.51
CA THR A 75 0.43 3.40 -15.37
C THR A 75 -0.03 2.23 -14.52
N LYS A 76 0.88 1.30 -14.24
CA LYS A 76 0.64 0.17 -13.35
C LYS A 76 1.86 -0.10 -12.47
N ILE A 77 1.61 -0.60 -11.26
CA ILE A 77 2.65 -1.02 -10.32
C ILE A 77 2.33 -2.41 -9.77
N CYS A 78 3.35 -3.26 -9.68
CA CYS A 78 3.29 -4.53 -8.99
C CYS A 78 3.81 -4.34 -7.56
N LEU A 79 3.01 -4.75 -6.56
CA LEU A 79 3.38 -4.67 -5.15
C LEU A 79 4.12 -5.92 -4.66
N ALA A 80 4.08 -7.01 -5.44
CA ALA A 80 4.78 -8.24 -5.11
C ALA A 80 6.30 -8.04 -5.15
N GLY A 81 6.99 -8.48 -4.12
CA GLY A 81 8.44 -8.27 -3.94
C GLY A 81 8.83 -6.84 -3.58
N ARG A 82 7.88 -5.89 -3.52
CA ARG A 82 8.10 -4.51 -3.05
C ARG A 82 7.50 -4.28 -1.67
N LEU A 83 6.23 -4.65 -1.50
CA LEU A 83 5.45 -4.35 -0.29
C LEU A 83 4.92 -5.61 0.39
N HIS A 84 4.63 -6.66 -0.39
CA HIS A 84 4.36 -7.99 0.15
C HIS A 84 5.32 -9.02 -0.44
N SER A 85 5.56 -10.09 0.31
CA SER A 85 6.43 -11.19 -0.13
C SER A 85 5.87 -11.92 -1.35
N LEU A 86 6.78 -12.45 -2.17
CA LEU A 86 6.46 -13.51 -3.14
C LEU A 86 6.03 -14.77 -2.35
N GLY A 87 5.10 -15.56 -2.88
CA GLY A 87 4.50 -16.70 -2.17
C GLY A 87 3.27 -16.37 -1.32
N LEU A 88 2.64 -15.20 -1.51
CA LEU A 88 1.37 -14.89 -0.84
C LEU A 88 0.24 -15.77 -1.43
N ASP A 89 -0.51 -16.46 -0.58
CA ASP A 89 -1.70 -17.18 -1.00
C ASP A 89 -2.87 -16.21 -1.29
N LYS A 90 -3.94 -16.72 -1.91
CA LYS A 90 -5.10 -15.92 -2.32
C LYS A 90 -5.76 -15.20 -1.13
N ALA A 91 -5.93 -15.88 0.01
CA ALA A 91 -6.62 -15.33 1.17
C ALA A 91 -5.80 -14.21 1.84
N ASN A 92 -4.49 -14.41 1.99
CA ASN A 92 -3.58 -13.40 2.49
C ASN A 92 -3.44 -12.22 1.52
N LEU A 93 -3.55 -12.43 0.21
CA LEU A 93 -3.60 -11.32 -0.76
C LEU A 93 -4.85 -10.46 -0.57
N HIS A 94 -6.01 -11.07 -0.36
CA HIS A 94 -7.23 -10.32 -0.04
C HIS A 94 -7.10 -9.57 1.29
N ALA A 95 -6.58 -10.22 2.33
CA ALA A 95 -6.31 -9.58 3.62
C ALA A 95 -5.32 -8.41 3.51
N PHE A 96 -4.30 -8.57 2.66
CA PHE A 96 -3.31 -7.53 2.40
C PHE A 96 -3.94 -6.34 1.68
N TRP A 97 -4.82 -6.56 0.70
CA TRP A 97 -5.56 -5.48 0.04
C TRP A 97 -6.45 -4.71 1.02
N ASP A 98 -7.19 -5.40 1.89
CA ASP A 98 -8.00 -4.74 2.93
C ASP A 98 -7.13 -3.96 3.92
N THR A 99 -5.97 -4.51 4.29
CA THR A 99 -5.00 -3.84 5.15
C THR A 99 -4.47 -2.55 4.49
N LEU A 100 -4.16 -2.60 3.19
CA LEU A 100 -3.67 -1.45 2.45
C LEU A 100 -4.76 -0.36 2.33
N GLN A 101 -6.01 -0.75 2.08
CA GLN A 101 -7.14 0.19 2.09
C GLN A 101 -7.31 0.87 3.45
N ARG A 102 -7.27 0.12 4.55
CA ARG A 102 -7.34 0.69 5.92
C ARG A 102 -6.14 1.58 6.24
N TYR A 103 -4.96 1.23 5.76
CA TYR A 103 -3.78 2.08 5.87
C TYR A 103 -3.95 3.40 5.12
N MET A 104 -4.64 3.42 3.98
CA MET A 104 -4.90 4.66 3.23
C MET A 104 -6.13 5.43 3.74
N ASP A 105 -7.00 4.80 4.54
CA ASP A 105 -8.17 5.43 5.14
C ASP A 105 -7.81 6.15 6.45
N VAL A 106 -7.86 7.49 6.41
CA VAL A 106 -7.56 8.37 7.55
C VAL A 106 -8.66 8.37 8.63
N GLU A 107 -9.86 7.86 8.32
CA GLU A 107 -10.99 7.79 9.26
C GLU A 107 -10.91 6.56 10.17
N GLN A 108 -10.00 5.62 9.89
CA GLN A 108 -9.78 4.41 10.68
C GLN A 108 -8.37 4.37 11.27
N PRO A 109 -8.16 3.75 12.46
CA PRO A 109 -6.82 3.59 13.01
C PRO A 109 -5.94 2.74 12.08
N LEU A 110 -4.63 2.95 12.14
CA LEU A 110 -3.65 2.17 11.37
C LEU A 110 -3.83 0.67 11.64
N PRO A 111 -3.70 -0.18 10.61
CA PRO A 111 -3.77 -1.61 10.79
C PRO A 111 -2.67 -2.09 11.75
N ASP A 112 -3.00 -3.08 12.58
CA ASP A 112 -2.06 -3.59 13.56
C ASP A 112 -1.05 -4.54 12.91
N MET A 113 0.08 -3.97 12.48
CA MET A 113 1.17 -4.70 11.84
C MET A 113 2.51 -4.38 12.50
N PRO A 114 3.45 -5.36 12.58
CA PRO A 114 4.78 -5.14 13.14
C PRO A 114 5.52 -3.95 12.51
N ILE A 115 5.42 -3.79 11.19
CA ILE A 115 6.09 -2.71 10.45
C ILE A 115 5.57 -1.31 10.82
N LEU A 116 4.30 -1.21 11.25
CA LEU A 116 3.68 0.06 11.60
C LEU A 116 3.87 0.41 13.08
N GLU A 117 4.28 -0.53 13.94
CA GLU A 117 4.41 -0.32 15.39
C GLU A 117 5.17 0.96 15.75
N GLN A 118 6.27 1.22 15.04
CA GLN A 118 7.12 2.38 15.28
C GLN A 118 6.43 3.72 14.98
N SER A 119 5.45 3.74 14.07
CA SER A 119 4.76 4.97 13.65
C SER A 119 3.36 5.11 14.24
N ARG A 120 2.82 4.11 14.93
CA ARG A 120 1.44 4.15 15.48
C ARG A 120 1.16 5.35 16.38
N HIS A 121 2.13 5.76 17.19
CA HIS A 121 2.01 6.90 18.10
C HIS A 121 2.02 8.26 17.39
N LEU A 122 2.45 8.31 16.12
CA LEU A 122 2.48 9.52 15.29
C LEU A 122 1.11 9.81 14.66
N ASP A 123 0.25 8.80 14.52
CA ASP A 123 -1.10 8.94 13.98
C ASP A 123 -2.09 9.19 15.14
N PRO A 124 -2.75 10.37 15.21
CA PRO A 124 -3.54 10.77 16.37
C PRO A 124 -4.76 9.86 16.59
N LEU A 125 -5.38 9.38 15.51
CA LEU A 125 -6.52 8.48 15.57
C LEU A 125 -6.11 7.10 16.11
N THR A 126 -4.98 6.59 15.63
CA THR A 126 -4.38 5.34 16.12
C THR A 126 -3.96 5.47 17.57
N ALA A 127 -3.34 6.58 17.97
CA ALA A 127 -2.94 6.81 19.36
C ALA A 127 -4.15 6.84 20.30
N ALA A 128 -5.25 7.49 19.91
CA ALA A 128 -6.49 7.51 20.68
C ALA A 128 -7.13 6.12 20.78
N HIS A 129 -7.16 5.37 19.67
CA HIS A 129 -7.65 3.99 19.65
C HIS A 129 -6.81 3.04 20.54
N ASP A 130 -5.49 3.15 20.46
CA ASP A 130 -4.56 2.33 21.25
C ASP A 130 -4.68 2.63 22.75
N ALA A 131 -4.89 3.91 23.13
CA ALA A 131 -5.18 4.31 24.50
C ALA A 131 -6.54 3.76 24.99
N ALA A 132 -7.59 3.81 24.17
CA ALA A 132 -8.91 3.30 24.51
C ALA A 132 -8.93 1.77 24.70
N THR A 133 -8.12 1.05 23.93
CA THR A 133 -8.03 -0.42 23.97
C THR A 133 -6.95 -0.94 24.91
N ASN A 134 -6.19 -0.05 25.57
CA ASN A 134 -5.01 -0.39 26.38
C ASN A 134 -4.00 -1.27 25.64
N ARG A 135 -3.77 -1.01 24.35
CA ARG A 135 -2.81 -1.76 23.54
C ARG A 135 -1.37 -1.46 24.00
N PRO A 136 -0.53 -2.48 24.26
CA PRO A 136 0.87 -2.27 24.62
C PRO A 136 1.65 -1.56 23.50
N PRO A 137 2.43 -0.50 23.78
CA PRO A 137 3.19 0.23 22.75
C PRO A 137 4.25 -0.59 22.01
N ARG A 138 4.76 -1.66 22.63
CA ARG A 138 5.78 -2.56 22.08
C ARG A 138 5.24 -3.98 21.87
N TYR A 139 3.95 -4.10 21.57
CA TYR A 139 3.27 -5.39 21.42
C TYR A 139 4.04 -6.36 20.51
N TRP A 140 4.38 -5.95 19.28
CA TRP A 140 5.06 -6.80 18.31
C TRP A 140 6.52 -7.03 18.66
N ARG A 141 7.22 -6.01 19.14
CA ARG A 141 8.61 -6.15 19.59
C ARG A 141 8.78 -7.10 20.77
N ASP A 142 7.86 -7.05 21.73
CA ASP A 142 7.91 -7.87 22.95
C ASP A 142 7.22 -9.24 22.74
N SER A 143 6.61 -9.49 21.57
CA SER A 143 5.99 -10.77 21.20
C SER A 143 7.02 -11.82 20.78
N ASP A 144 6.93 -13.03 21.34
CA ASP A 144 7.74 -14.17 20.86
C ASP A 144 7.18 -14.69 19.53
N ALA A 145 7.96 -14.52 18.45
CA ALA A 145 7.54 -14.86 17.09
C ALA A 145 7.14 -16.35 16.94
N LYS A 146 7.84 -17.28 17.60
CA LYS A 146 7.55 -18.72 17.50
C LYS A 146 6.26 -19.08 18.24
N ALA A 147 6.04 -18.50 19.41
CA ALA A 147 4.83 -18.69 20.19
C ALA A 147 3.62 -18.06 19.50
N TRP A 148 3.79 -16.86 18.93
CA TRP A 148 2.77 -16.17 18.16
C TRP A 148 2.34 -17.02 16.96
N GLU A 149 3.29 -17.49 16.16
CA GLU A 149 3.00 -18.30 14.97
C GLU A 149 2.20 -19.56 15.31
N ARG A 150 2.56 -20.26 16.39
CA ARG A 150 1.90 -21.50 16.83
C ARG A 150 0.48 -21.28 17.36
N LYS A 151 0.20 -20.09 17.90
CA LYS A 151 -1.08 -19.78 18.57
C LYS A 151 -1.91 -18.82 17.73
N GLU A 152 -1.62 -17.54 17.82
CA GLU A 152 -2.39 -16.46 17.19
C GLU A 152 -2.27 -16.50 15.67
N GLY A 153 -1.07 -16.70 15.15
CA GLY A 153 -0.83 -16.82 13.72
C GLY A 153 -1.62 -17.97 13.09
N LYS A 154 -1.64 -19.15 13.74
CA LYS A 154 -2.46 -20.28 13.29
C LYS A 154 -3.96 -19.94 13.28
N ARG A 155 -4.50 -19.37 14.36
CA ARG A 155 -5.91 -18.95 14.45
C ARG A 155 -6.26 -17.88 13.40
N LEU A 156 -5.35 -16.95 13.15
CA LEU A 156 -5.52 -15.92 12.13
C LEU A 156 -5.58 -16.55 10.74
N ARG A 157 -4.67 -17.46 10.40
CA ARG A 157 -4.69 -18.19 9.12
C ARG A 157 -6.01 -18.95 8.92
N GLU A 158 -6.51 -19.64 9.93
CA GLU A 158 -7.81 -20.32 9.89
C GLU A 158 -8.97 -19.34 9.66
N LYS A 159 -8.98 -18.20 10.35
CA LYS A 159 -9.98 -17.14 10.14
C LYS A 159 -9.92 -16.56 8.73
N LEU A 160 -8.73 -16.27 8.22
CA LEU A 160 -8.55 -15.72 6.86
C LEU A 160 -8.99 -16.71 5.79
N ALA A 161 -8.72 -18.01 5.99
CA ALA A 161 -9.17 -19.05 5.07
C ALA A 161 -10.70 -19.21 5.06
N ALA A 162 -11.35 -19.05 6.22
CA ALA A 162 -12.80 -19.17 6.35
C ALA A 162 -13.57 -17.87 6.02
N TYR A 163 -12.88 -16.73 5.94
CA TYR A 163 -13.52 -15.44 5.71
C TYR A 163 -14.12 -15.37 4.29
N PRO A 164 -15.39 -14.95 4.13
CA PRO A 164 -16.01 -14.83 2.83
C PRO A 164 -15.51 -13.56 2.13
N TRP A 165 -14.36 -13.66 1.47
CA TRP A 165 -13.76 -12.57 0.70
C TRP A 165 -14.68 -12.09 -0.43
N GLN A 166 -14.50 -10.82 -0.83
CA GLN A 166 -15.19 -10.19 -1.97
C GLN A 166 -16.73 -10.05 -1.82
N GLN A 167 -17.26 -10.11 -0.60
CA GLN A 167 -18.69 -9.88 -0.35
C GLN A 167 -19.06 -8.41 -0.19
N GLN A 168 -18.13 -7.59 0.30
CA GLN A 168 -18.33 -6.16 0.53
C GLN A 168 -17.56 -5.34 -0.52
N PRO A 169 -18.06 -4.15 -0.87
CA PRO A 169 -17.31 -3.25 -1.74
C PRO A 169 -16.05 -2.74 -1.03
N CYS A 170 -15.11 -2.19 -1.82
CA CYS A 170 -13.91 -1.56 -1.28
C CYS A 170 -14.26 -0.44 -0.28
N ILE A 171 -13.43 -0.28 0.77
CA ILE A 171 -13.59 0.72 1.83
C ILE A 171 -13.41 2.12 1.23
N LEU A 172 -12.32 2.28 0.47
CA LEU A 172 -12.03 3.51 -0.24
C LEU A 172 -12.76 3.49 -1.58
N GLN A 173 -13.88 4.20 -1.63
CA GLN A 173 -14.61 4.43 -2.87
C GLN A 173 -14.35 5.86 -3.35
N ALA A 174 -14.14 5.98 -4.65
CA ALA A 174 -14.16 7.28 -5.32
C ALA A 174 -15.58 7.85 -5.17
N ARG A 175 -15.79 8.75 -4.19
CA ARG A 175 -16.95 9.65 -4.17
C ARG A 175 -16.74 10.76 -5.21
N ILE A 176 -16.53 10.37 -6.45
CA ILE A 176 -16.51 11.30 -7.57
C ILE A 176 -17.97 11.45 -7.98
N ASP A 177 -18.46 12.68 -7.96
CA ASP A 177 -19.77 13.02 -8.50
C ASP A 177 -19.83 12.52 -9.96
N PRO A 178 -20.78 11.64 -10.32
CA PRO A 178 -20.84 11.05 -11.65
C PRO A 178 -21.00 12.10 -12.76
N ASP A 179 -21.48 13.30 -12.44
CA ASP A 179 -21.65 14.40 -13.38
C ASP A 179 -20.37 15.22 -13.59
N LEU A 180 -19.31 14.96 -12.81
CA LEU A 180 -18.07 15.73 -12.87
C LEU A 180 -17.14 15.20 -13.98
N SER A 181 -16.69 16.11 -14.87
CA SER A 181 -15.67 15.75 -15.85
C SER A 181 -14.33 15.45 -15.16
N ILE A 182 -13.53 14.55 -15.74
CA ILE A 182 -12.19 14.18 -15.23
C ILE A 182 -11.31 15.43 -15.10
N GLU A 183 -11.38 16.35 -16.07
CA GLU A 183 -10.71 17.65 -16.03
C GLU A 183 -11.11 18.47 -14.79
N THR A 184 -12.42 18.65 -14.58
CA THR A 184 -12.95 19.45 -13.46
C THR A 184 -12.55 18.84 -12.11
N TYR A 185 -12.51 17.50 -12.06
CA TYR A 185 -12.05 16.77 -10.89
C TYR A 185 -10.58 17.07 -10.61
N TYR A 186 -9.67 16.94 -11.58
CA TYR A 186 -8.25 17.22 -11.36
C TYR A 186 -8.00 18.70 -11.04
N ARG A 187 -8.75 19.65 -11.62
CA ARG A 187 -8.69 21.07 -11.21
C ARG A 187 -9.01 21.24 -9.73
N SER A 188 -10.02 20.53 -9.22
CA SER A 188 -10.39 20.57 -7.81
C SER A 188 -9.28 20.00 -6.90
N GLN A 189 -8.56 18.97 -7.37
CA GLN A 189 -7.45 18.36 -6.62
C GLN A 189 -6.22 19.26 -6.63
N GLU A 190 -5.90 19.89 -7.77
CA GLU A 190 -4.88 20.94 -7.89
C GLU A 190 -5.16 22.10 -6.93
N ALA A 191 -6.43 22.54 -6.83
CA ALA A 191 -6.85 23.59 -5.90
C ALA A 191 -6.71 23.20 -4.42
N LYS A 192 -6.81 21.90 -4.08
CA LYS A 192 -6.51 21.37 -2.74
C LYS A 192 -5.01 21.23 -2.47
N GLY A 193 -4.15 21.58 -3.44
CA GLY A 193 -2.70 21.47 -3.33
C GLY A 193 -2.15 20.08 -3.63
N ILE A 194 -2.98 19.14 -4.13
CA ILE A 194 -2.52 17.81 -4.52
C ILE A 194 -1.84 17.93 -5.89
N GLN A 195 -0.52 17.78 -5.92
CA GLN A 195 0.26 17.78 -7.17
C GLN A 195 0.20 16.41 -7.86
N ALA A 196 -0.95 16.09 -8.46
CA ALA A 196 -1.10 14.90 -9.29
C ALA A 196 -0.27 15.02 -10.58
N THR A 197 0.21 13.89 -11.09
CA THR A 197 0.96 13.82 -12.36
C THR A 197 0.07 13.89 -13.58
N PRO A 198 -1.09 13.19 -13.65
CA PRO A 198 -2.13 13.58 -14.58
C PRO A 198 -2.61 14.98 -14.21
N LYS A 199 -2.50 15.91 -15.15
CA LYS A 199 -3.00 17.27 -14.99
C LYS A 199 -4.41 17.38 -15.53
N ALA A 200 -5.16 18.37 -15.07
CA ALA A 200 -6.48 18.64 -15.64
C ALA A 200 -6.43 18.84 -17.18
N ASP A 201 -5.41 19.57 -17.65
CA ASP A 201 -5.19 19.85 -19.08
C ASP A 201 -5.01 18.58 -19.94
N ASP A 202 -4.56 17.46 -19.35
CA ASP A 202 -4.37 16.20 -20.06
C ASP A 202 -5.71 15.55 -20.48
N PHE A 203 -6.82 16.04 -19.94
CA PHE A 203 -8.18 15.51 -20.15
C PHE A 203 -9.14 16.53 -20.76
N ASP A 204 -8.62 17.64 -21.31
CA ASP A 204 -9.45 18.61 -22.00
C ASP A 204 -10.16 17.98 -23.21
N ASN A 205 -11.30 18.56 -23.59
CA ASN A 205 -12.05 18.11 -24.77
C ASN A 205 -11.37 18.52 -26.10
N ALA A 206 -10.28 19.29 -26.09
CA ALA A 206 -9.58 19.73 -27.29
C ALA A 206 -8.62 18.66 -27.83
N HIS A 207 -8.29 17.64 -27.03
CA HIS A 207 -7.38 16.55 -27.39
C HIS A 207 -8.07 15.17 -27.52
N ARG A 208 -9.41 15.11 -27.61
CA ARG A 208 -10.19 13.90 -27.92
C ARG A 208 -10.61 13.80 -29.39
#